data_AF-A0A061R9H9-F1
#
_entry.id   AF-A0A061R9H9-F1
#
_cell.length_a   1.000
_cell.length_b   1.000
_cell.length_c   1.000
_cell.angle_alpha   90.00
_cell.angle_beta   90.00
_cell.angle_gamma   90.00
#
_symmetry.space_group_name_H-M   'P 1'
#
loop_
_entity.id
_entity.type
_entity.pdbx_description
1 polymer ?
#
loop_
_entity_poly.entity_id
_entity_poly.type
_entity_poly.pdbx_seq_one_letter_code
_entity_poly.pdbx_strand_id
1 'polypeptide(L)'
;MESQKNKKFGCPLYSAAWASPSCVVLAGGGGKKTSGIKNKILAVPVRNGALEEETLACSTGETEFDVPYRLLLHPDLAGGLVAMAGSGGCRSVEVARAPDGTLSSIALGTEGTAACKRLTADTGVSRICFGGRRMDSAFLGLEDGRVLVLSYPTLELKVRPHSHPPCPPTGTSSLIQHGRATGFGN
;
A
#
# COMPACT_ATOMS: atom_id res chain seq x y z
N MET A 1 3.78 7.12 -36.45
CA MET A 1 4.11 7.14 -35.01
C MET A 1 3.02 7.93 -34.32
N GLU A 2 2.08 7.24 -33.68
CA GLU A 2 1.06 7.90 -32.88
C GLU A 2 1.74 8.54 -31.68
N SER A 3 1.63 9.86 -31.55
CA SER A 3 2.14 10.60 -30.40
C SER A 3 1.54 10.01 -29.14
N GLN A 4 2.34 9.35 -28.32
CA GLN A 4 1.95 8.83 -27.02
C GLN A 4 1.44 10.01 -26.18
N LYS A 5 0.13 10.18 -26.09
CA LYS A 5 -0.49 11.27 -25.33
C LYS A 5 -0.42 10.91 -23.85
N ASN A 6 0.19 11.78 -23.05
CA ASN A 6 0.12 11.67 -21.60
C ASN A 6 -1.35 11.76 -21.17
N LYS A 7 -1.86 10.68 -20.57
CA LYS A 7 -3.23 10.63 -20.03
C LYS A 7 -3.28 11.33 -18.67
N LYS A 8 -4.27 12.20 -18.48
CA LYS A 8 -4.49 12.91 -17.22
C LYS A 8 -5.78 12.42 -16.58
N PHE A 9 -5.73 12.12 -15.28
CA PHE A 9 -6.88 11.64 -14.52
C PHE A 9 -7.41 12.67 -13.51
N GLY A 10 -6.99 13.93 -13.59
CA GLY A 10 -7.52 15.01 -12.75
C GLY A 10 -7.16 14.94 -11.25
N CYS A 11 -6.25 14.06 -10.85
CA CYS A 11 -5.63 14.04 -9.51
C CYS A 11 -4.18 13.53 -9.59
N PRO A 12 -3.34 13.84 -8.60
CA PRO A 12 -2.09 13.12 -8.39
C PRO A 12 -2.36 11.62 -8.22
N LEU A 13 -1.49 10.78 -8.78
CA LEU A 13 -1.55 9.33 -8.64
C LEU A 13 -0.37 8.86 -7.77
N TYR A 14 -0.65 8.04 -6.77
CA TYR A 14 0.36 7.55 -5.82
C TYR A 14 0.56 6.04 -5.87
N SER A 15 -0.43 5.30 -6.37
CA SER A 15 -0.33 3.85 -6.47
C SER A 15 -1.11 3.30 -7.66
N ALA A 16 -0.67 2.13 -8.12
CA ALA A 16 -1.24 1.39 -9.24
C ALA A 16 -1.15 -0.11 -8.96
N ALA A 17 -2.16 -0.87 -9.39
CA ALA A 17 -2.17 -2.32 -9.34
C ALA A 17 -2.92 -2.89 -10.55
N TRP A 18 -2.39 -3.94 -11.18
CA TRP A 18 -3.05 -4.62 -12.30
C TRP A 18 -4.20 -5.48 -11.80
N ALA A 19 -5.45 -5.12 -12.14
CA ALA A 19 -6.63 -5.89 -11.77
C ALA A 19 -6.98 -7.00 -12.78
N SER A 20 -6.48 -6.88 -14.01
CA SER A 20 -6.51 -7.88 -15.07
C SER A 20 -5.39 -7.58 -16.08
N PRO A 21 -5.12 -8.44 -17.07
CA PRO A 21 -4.11 -8.17 -18.11
C PRO A 21 -4.34 -6.88 -18.92
N SER A 22 -5.57 -6.34 -18.92
CA SER A 22 -5.97 -5.17 -19.69
C SER A 22 -6.60 -4.08 -18.84
N CYS A 23 -6.46 -4.13 -17.51
CA CYS A 23 -7.00 -3.12 -16.61
C CYS A 23 -6.07 -2.86 -15.43
N VAL A 24 -5.73 -1.59 -15.24
CA VAL A 24 -5.01 -1.09 -14.07
C VAL A 24 -5.98 -0.35 -13.16
N VAL A 25 -5.87 -0.62 -11.87
CA VAL A 25 -6.48 0.20 -10.84
C VAL A 25 -5.46 1.22 -10.36
N LEU A 26 -5.82 2.50 -10.44
CA LEU A 26 -5.02 3.62 -10.01
C LEU A 26 -5.65 4.23 -8.76
N ALA A 27 -4.83 4.77 -7.86
CA ALA A 27 -5.34 5.55 -6.75
C ALA A 27 -4.47 6.77 -6.47
N GLY A 28 -5.15 7.83 -6.05
CA GLY A 28 -4.50 8.99 -5.50
C GLY A 28 -5.49 10.09 -5.14
N GLY A 29 -5.01 11.33 -5.12
CA GLY A 29 -5.81 12.43 -4.59
C GLY A 29 -5.04 13.67 -4.18
N GLY A 30 -5.80 14.68 -3.77
CA GLY A 30 -5.30 16.00 -3.39
C GLY A 30 -4.92 16.17 -1.93
N GLY A 31 -4.92 15.11 -1.13
CA GLY A 31 -4.67 15.22 0.30
C GLY A 31 -5.95 15.54 1.08
N LYS A 32 -5.75 16.30 2.15
CA LYS A 32 -6.83 16.86 2.96
C LYS A 32 -7.69 17.80 2.11
N LYS A 33 -8.95 17.97 2.53
CA LYS A 33 -10.07 18.64 1.82
C LYS A 33 -9.81 20.07 1.31
N THR A 34 -8.66 20.68 1.62
CA THR A 34 -8.32 22.07 1.28
C THR A 34 -7.88 22.28 -0.18
N SER A 35 -7.46 21.24 -0.89
CA SER A 35 -6.95 21.38 -2.27
C SER A 35 -8.04 21.43 -3.35
N GLY A 36 -9.29 21.08 -3.03
CA GLY A 36 -10.38 20.94 -4.00
C GLY A 36 -10.26 19.72 -4.94
N ILE A 37 -9.16 18.97 -4.87
CA ILE A 37 -8.93 17.77 -5.68
C ILE A 37 -9.40 16.54 -4.91
N LYS A 38 -10.36 15.81 -5.48
CA LYS A 38 -10.93 14.61 -4.85
C LYS A 38 -9.92 13.46 -4.78
N ASN A 39 -9.92 12.78 -3.66
CA ASN A 39 -9.25 11.49 -3.47
C ASN A 39 -10.11 10.39 -4.12
N LYS A 40 -9.50 9.54 -4.94
CA LYS A 40 -10.23 8.55 -5.73
C LYS A 40 -9.41 7.33 -6.10
N ILE A 41 -10.14 6.26 -6.38
CA ILE A 41 -9.64 5.01 -6.93
C ILE A 41 -10.33 4.81 -8.28
N LEU A 42 -9.56 4.51 -9.31
CA LEU A 42 -9.99 4.46 -10.72
C LEU A 42 -9.66 3.10 -11.30
N ALA A 43 -10.56 2.53 -12.10
CA ALA A 43 -10.22 1.42 -13.00
C ALA A 43 -10.03 1.96 -14.41
N VAL A 44 -8.89 1.64 -15.01
CA VAL A 44 -8.46 2.19 -16.30
C VAL A 44 -8.07 1.04 -17.23
N PRO A 45 -8.77 0.88 -18.37
CA PRO A 45 -8.37 -0.07 -19.39
C PRO A 45 -7.00 0.30 -19.98
N VAL A 46 -6.25 -0.74 -20.32
CA VAL A 46 -4.99 -0.63 -21.05
C VAL A 46 -5.15 -1.30 -22.40
N ARG A 47 -4.95 -0.53 -23.47
CA ARG A 47 -5.04 -1.01 -24.86
C ARG A 47 -3.78 -0.61 -25.60
N ASN A 48 -3.13 -1.57 -26.26
CA ASN A 48 -1.89 -1.34 -27.01
C ASN A 48 -0.80 -0.62 -26.21
N GLY A 49 -0.68 -0.92 -24.91
CA GLY A 49 0.29 -0.29 -24.01
C GLY A 49 -0.04 1.15 -23.59
N ALA A 50 -1.22 1.67 -23.93
CA ALA A 50 -1.70 2.99 -23.54
C ALA A 50 -2.86 2.92 -22.54
N LEU A 51 -2.90 3.88 -21.61
CA LEU A 51 -4.01 4.06 -20.68
C LEU A 51 -5.17 4.76 -21.39
N GLU A 52 -6.36 4.20 -21.29
CA GLU A 52 -7.61 4.78 -21.79
C GLU A 52 -8.27 5.72 -20.76
N GLU A 53 -9.48 6.24 -21.05
CA GLU A 53 -10.31 6.90 -20.03
C GLU A 53 -10.67 5.92 -18.91
N GLU A 54 -10.86 6.42 -17.68
CA GLU A 54 -11.39 5.58 -16.60
C GLU A 54 -12.77 5.03 -16.95
N THR A 55 -12.97 3.73 -16.71
CA THR A 55 -14.29 3.10 -16.88
C THR A 55 -15.06 3.06 -15.57
N LEU A 56 -14.36 3.05 -14.44
CA LEU A 56 -14.95 3.06 -13.11
C LEU A 56 -14.17 4.00 -12.21
N ALA A 57 -14.88 4.65 -11.29
CA ALA A 57 -14.29 5.52 -10.29
C ALA A 57 -15.05 5.41 -8.97
N CYS A 58 -14.31 5.34 -7.88
CA CYS A 58 -14.83 5.46 -6.52
C CYS A 58 -14.13 6.63 -5.83
N SER A 59 -14.92 7.62 -5.40
CA SER A 59 -14.41 8.73 -4.59
C SER A 59 -14.26 8.29 -3.15
N THR A 60 -13.14 8.62 -2.50
CA THR A 60 -12.99 8.45 -1.05
C THR A 60 -13.52 9.67 -0.26
N GLY A 61 -13.89 10.73 -0.99
CA GLY A 61 -14.09 12.13 -0.57
C GLY A 61 -15.16 12.48 0.48
N GLU A 62 -15.80 11.52 1.14
CA GLU A 62 -16.69 11.78 2.30
C GLU A 62 -16.29 11.01 3.56
N THR A 63 -15.38 10.04 3.41
CA THR A 63 -14.93 9.21 4.52
C THR A 63 -13.71 9.83 5.20
N GLU A 64 -13.44 9.46 6.47
CA GLU A 64 -12.16 9.80 7.13
C GLU A 64 -10.95 9.10 6.46
N PHE A 65 -11.19 8.30 5.43
CA PHE A 65 -10.19 7.65 4.61
C PHE A 65 -9.56 8.70 3.67
N ASP A 66 -8.45 9.26 4.15
CA ASP A 66 -7.58 10.18 3.43
C ASP A 66 -6.99 9.52 2.16
N VAL A 67 -6.15 10.25 1.43
CA VAL A 67 -5.59 9.85 0.14
C VAL A 67 -5.15 8.38 0.11
N PRO A 68 -5.70 7.55 -0.79
CA PRO A 68 -5.17 6.23 -1.00
C PRO A 68 -3.77 6.32 -1.63
N TYR A 69 -2.73 6.06 -0.83
CA TYR A 69 -1.33 6.16 -1.29
C TYR A 69 -0.62 4.82 -1.48
N ARG A 70 -1.18 3.73 -0.97
CA ARG A 70 -0.80 2.36 -1.38
C ARG A 70 -2.04 1.60 -1.78
N LEU A 71 -1.92 0.90 -2.90
CA LEU A 71 -2.86 -0.12 -3.33
C LEU A 71 -2.13 -1.45 -3.33
N LEU A 72 -2.83 -2.48 -2.88
CA LEU A 72 -2.41 -3.85 -3.05
C LEU A 72 -3.59 -4.68 -3.51
N LEU A 73 -3.40 -5.46 -4.56
CA LEU A 73 -4.41 -6.40 -5.03
C LEU A 73 -4.17 -7.77 -4.41
N HIS A 74 -5.25 -8.41 -3.97
CA HIS A 74 -5.15 -9.77 -3.46
C HIS A 74 -4.85 -10.73 -4.62
N PRO A 75 -3.90 -11.68 -4.48
CA PRO A 75 -3.40 -12.48 -5.59
C PRO A 75 -4.40 -13.48 -6.17
N ASP A 76 -5.44 -13.87 -5.42
CA ASP A 76 -6.53 -14.69 -5.98
C ASP A 76 -7.45 -13.90 -6.92
N LEU A 77 -7.23 -12.58 -7.01
CA LEU A 77 -7.96 -11.58 -7.81
C LEU A 77 -9.46 -11.46 -7.47
N ALA A 78 -10.13 -12.53 -7.03
CA ALA A 78 -11.52 -12.62 -6.60
C ALA A 78 -11.76 -12.01 -5.21
N GLY A 79 -10.75 -12.05 -4.34
CA GLY A 79 -10.81 -11.63 -2.95
C GLY A 79 -10.88 -10.12 -2.76
N GLY A 80 -10.72 -9.32 -3.81
CA GLY A 80 -10.77 -7.85 -3.74
C GLY A 80 -9.41 -7.16 -3.73
N LEU A 81 -9.44 -5.83 -3.65
CA LEU A 81 -8.31 -4.94 -3.46
C LEU A 81 -8.22 -4.53 -1.97
N VAL A 82 -7.03 -4.13 -1.51
CA VAL A 82 -6.87 -3.35 -0.28
C VAL A 82 -6.23 -2.02 -0.63
N ALA A 83 -6.89 -0.93 -0.24
CA ALA A 83 -6.33 0.41 -0.28
C ALA A 83 -5.90 0.85 1.12
N MET A 84 -4.76 1.53 1.19
CA MET A 84 -4.25 2.15 2.42
C MET A 84 -4.36 3.67 2.30
N ALA A 85 -4.85 4.34 3.36
CA ALA A 85 -5.09 5.78 3.37
C ALA A 85 -3.99 6.60 4.05
N GLY A 86 -3.88 7.85 3.55
CA GLY A 86 -3.03 9.00 3.93
C GLY A 86 -2.70 9.13 5.40
N SER A 87 -3.74 9.30 6.18
CA SER A 87 -3.70 9.71 7.59
C SER A 87 -3.71 8.54 8.57
N GLY A 88 -3.44 7.33 8.07
CA GLY A 88 -3.57 6.09 8.84
C GLY A 88 -4.89 5.37 8.55
N GLY A 89 -4.90 4.08 8.88
CA GLY A 89 -5.98 3.14 8.58
C GLY A 89 -5.78 2.39 7.27
N CYS A 90 -6.55 1.31 7.14
CA CYS A 90 -6.67 0.51 5.93
C CYS A 90 -8.14 0.42 5.55
N ARG A 91 -8.43 0.18 4.27
CA ARG A 91 -9.78 -0.10 3.80
C ARG A 91 -9.73 -1.10 2.66
N SER A 92 -10.57 -2.11 2.67
CA SER A 92 -10.72 -2.96 1.51
C SER A 92 -11.40 -2.17 0.40
N VAL A 93 -11.10 -2.53 -0.83
CA VAL A 93 -11.75 -2.01 -2.02
C VAL A 93 -12.36 -3.22 -2.71
N GLU A 94 -13.67 -3.24 -2.74
CA GLU A 94 -14.43 -4.31 -3.34
C GLU A 94 -14.44 -4.11 -4.85
N VAL A 95 -14.16 -5.19 -5.57
CA VAL A 95 -14.21 -5.22 -7.03
C VAL A 95 -15.07 -6.38 -7.47
N ALA A 96 -16.03 -6.09 -8.34
CA ALA A 96 -16.75 -7.12 -9.06
C ALA A 96 -16.20 -7.24 -10.49
N ARG A 97 -16.33 -8.44 -11.06
CA ARG A 97 -16.02 -8.70 -12.47
C ARG A 97 -17.26 -9.16 -13.21
N ALA A 98 -17.36 -8.76 -14.47
CA ALA A 98 -18.28 -9.36 -15.41
C ALA A 98 -17.78 -10.75 -15.84
N PRO A 99 -18.63 -11.58 -16.47
CA PRO A 99 -18.25 -12.92 -16.95
C PRO A 99 -17.07 -12.92 -17.94
N ASP A 100 -16.82 -11.82 -18.63
CA ASP A 100 -15.69 -11.63 -19.55
C ASP A 100 -14.37 -11.27 -18.84
N GLY A 101 -14.37 -11.22 -17.51
CA GLY A 101 -13.21 -10.89 -16.68
C GLY A 101 -12.92 -9.39 -16.56
N THR A 102 -13.71 -8.52 -17.19
CA THR A 102 -13.59 -7.07 -17.02
C THR A 102 -14.09 -6.64 -15.65
N LEU A 103 -13.51 -5.58 -15.09
CA LEU A 103 -14.04 -4.99 -13.85
C LEU A 103 -15.40 -4.35 -14.13
N SER A 104 -16.42 -4.76 -13.37
CA SER A 104 -17.79 -4.25 -13.47
C SER A 104 -18.16 -3.29 -12.34
N SER A 105 -17.46 -3.35 -11.21
CA SER A 105 -17.62 -2.38 -10.13
C SER A 105 -16.33 -2.17 -9.34
N ILE A 106 -16.24 -0.99 -8.72
CA ILE A 106 -15.23 -0.66 -7.71
C ILE A 106 -15.90 0.13 -6.60
N ALA A 107 -15.77 -0.32 -5.36
CA ALA A 107 -16.39 0.29 -4.20
C ALA A 107 -15.48 0.22 -2.98
N LEU A 108 -15.67 1.14 -2.03
CA LEU A 108 -15.03 1.02 -0.72
C LEU A 108 -15.73 -0.07 0.08
N GLY A 109 -14.95 -1.00 0.61
CA GLY A 109 -15.42 -2.05 1.51
C GLY A 109 -15.15 -1.74 2.97
N THR A 110 -14.86 -2.80 3.71
CA THR A 110 -14.51 -2.85 5.13
C THR A 110 -13.42 -1.85 5.50
N GLU A 111 -13.70 -1.01 6.49
CA GLU A 111 -12.70 -0.16 7.14
C GLU A 111 -11.95 -0.95 8.21
N GLY A 112 -10.64 -0.73 8.29
CA GLY A 112 -9.80 -1.31 9.33
C GLY A 112 -10.26 -0.90 10.73
N THR A 113 -9.97 -1.76 11.70
CA THR A 113 -10.37 -1.51 13.10
C THR A 113 -9.81 -0.21 13.67
N ALA A 114 -10.48 0.35 14.69
CA ALA A 114 -10.00 1.53 15.42
C ALA A 114 -8.58 1.35 15.97
N ALA A 115 -8.21 0.12 16.34
CA ALA A 115 -6.86 -0.22 16.77
C ALA A 115 -5.83 -0.06 15.63
N CYS A 116 -6.14 -0.53 14.43
CA CYS A 116 -5.31 -0.33 13.24
C CYS A 116 -5.13 1.16 12.97
N LYS A 117 -6.23 1.92 12.93
CA LYS A 117 -6.21 3.36 12.68
C LYS A 117 -5.31 4.10 13.65
N ARG A 118 -5.49 3.86 14.97
CA ARG A 118 -4.65 4.45 16.03
C ARG A 118 -3.17 4.11 15.87
N LEU A 119 -2.83 2.86 15.55
CA LEU A 119 -1.42 2.44 15.42
C LEU A 119 -0.73 3.04 14.20
N THR A 120 -1.48 3.44 13.18
CA THR A 120 -0.96 3.99 11.92
C THR A 120 -1.07 5.52 11.81
N ALA A 121 -1.88 6.18 12.66
CA ALA A 121 -2.16 7.62 12.54
C ALA A 121 -0.91 8.50 12.71
N ASP A 122 -0.05 8.16 13.68
CA ASP A 122 1.12 8.98 14.03
C ASP A 122 2.40 8.54 13.30
N THR A 123 2.38 7.35 12.69
CA THR A 123 3.58 6.75 12.08
C THR A 123 3.48 6.65 10.56
N GLY A 124 2.28 6.58 9.98
CA GLY A 124 2.12 6.28 8.56
C GLY A 124 2.48 4.82 8.21
N VAL A 125 2.17 4.43 6.97
CA VAL A 125 2.45 3.10 6.44
C VAL A 125 3.43 3.21 5.28
N SER A 126 4.59 2.56 5.41
CA SER A 126 5.62 2.56 4.37
C SER A 126 5.36 1.48 3.32
N ARG A 127 4.89 0.29 3.71
CA ARG A 127 4.75 -0.90 2.85
C ARG A 127 3.49 -1.70 3.18
N ILE A 128 2.96 -2.42 2.19
CA ILE A 128 1.88 -3.38 2.35
C ILE A 128 2.17 -4.64 1.52
N CYS A 129 1.89 -5.83 2.07
CA CYS A 129 1.88 -7.09 1.31
C CYS A 129 0.80 -8.06 1.84
N PHE A 130 0.38 -9.01 1.01
CA PHE A 130 -0.42 -10.14 1.42
C PHE A 130 0.49 -11.32 1.76
N GLY A 131 0.05 -12.17 2.67
CA GLY A 131 0.76 -13.39 3.02
C GLY A 131 -0.06 -14.32 3.91
N GLY A 132 0.60 -15.33 4.45
CA GLY A 132 -0.07 -16.47 5.08
C GLY A 132 -0.34 -17.58 4.07
N ARG A 133 -0.63 -18.79 4.57
CA ARG A 133 -0.78 -20.00 3.71
C ARG A 133 -1.89 -19.87 2.68
N ARG A 134 -2.88 -19.02 2.94
CA ARG A 134 -4.04 -18.78 2.06
C ARG A 134 -4.15 -17.33 1.62
N MET A 135 -3.09 -16.54 1.78
CA MET A 135 -3.10 -15.08 1.57
C MET A 135 -4.15 -14.34 2.44
N ASP A 136 -4.55 -14.97 3.53
CA ASP A 136 -5.59 -14.53 4.48
C ASP A 136 -5.11 -13.45 5.46
N SER A 137 -3.96 -12.84 5.19
CA SER A 137 -3.34 -11.83 6.04
C SER A 137 -2.77 -10.68 5.22
N ALA A 138 -3.00 -9.46 5.68
CA ALA A 138 -2.35 -8.27 5.18
C ALA A 138 -1.29 -7.79 6.21
N PHE A 139 -0.09 -7.51 5.73
CA PHE A 139 1.02 -7.00 6.53
C PHE A 139 1.23 -5.53 6.22
N LEU A 140 1.26 -4.70 7.25
CA LEU A 140 1.54 -3.27 7.14
C LEU A 140 2.89 -2.97 7.77
N GLY A 141 3.86 -2.56 6.95
CA GLY A 141 5.12 -2.00 7.44
C GLY A 141 4.92 -0.53 7.75
N LEU A 142 5.18 -0.12 8.99
CA LEU A 142 5.08 1.28 9.42
C LEU A 142 6.41 2.00 9.19
N GLU A 143 6.40 3.34 9.22
CA GLU A 143 7.62 4.13 9.03
C GLU A 143 8.60 4.04 10.21
N ASP A 144 8.13 3.65 11.40
CA ASP A 144 8.97 3.41 12.59
C ASP A 144 9.56 1.99 12.64
N GLY A 145 9.38 1.19 11.58
CA GLY A 145 9.89 -0.17 11.48
C GLY A 145 9.02 -1.26 12.13
N ARG A 146 7.90 -0.91 12.78
CA ARG A 146 6.94 -1.93 13.24
C ARG A 146 6.20 -2.56 12.08
N VAL A 147 5.76 -3.80 12.26
CA VAL A 147 4.89 -4.51 11.33
C VAL A 147 3.57 -4.84 12.02
N LEU A 148 2.45 -4.45 11.42
CA LEU A 148 1.11 -4.88 11.85
C LEU A 148 0.64 -6.03 10.97
N VAL A 149 0.00 -7.02 11.58
CA VAL A 149 -0.60 -8.15 10.88
C VAL A 149 -2.10 -8.08 11.03
N LEU A 150 -2.81 -7.99 9.90
CA LEU A 150 -4.26 -7.92 9.84
C LEU A 150 -4.82 -9.20 9.22
N SER A 151 -5.97 -9.66 9.70
CA SER A 151 -6.82 -10.64 9.02
C SER A 151 -7.34 -10.05 7.72
N TYR A 152 -7.39 -10.85 6.67
CA TYR A 152 -8.06 -10.50 5.43
C TYR A 152 -9.25 -11.45 5.21
N PRO A 153 -10.44 -10.96 4.80
CA PRO A 153 -10.79 -9.59 4.40
C PRO A 153 -11.23 -8.65 5.53
N THR A 154 -11.30 -9.12 6.79
CA THR A 154 -11.91 -8.37 7.90
C THR A 154 -11.11 -7.17 8.39
N LEU A 155 -9.81 -7.11 8.06
CA LEU A 155 -8.87 -6.08 8.51
C LEU A 155 -8.75 -5.96 10.03
N GLU A 156 -9.02 -7.05 10.74
CA GLU A 156 -8.84 -7.17 12.20
C GLU A 156 -7.37 -7.42 12.57
N LEU A 157 -6.88 -6.81 13.64
CA LEU A 157 -5.50 -6.99 14.09
C LEU A 157 -5.29 -8.41 14.66
N LYS A 158 -4.48 -9.24 13.99
CA LYS A 158 -4.15 -10.63 14.41
C LYS A 158 -3.17 -10.67 15.58
N VAL A 159 -2.14 -9.82 15.55
CA VAL A 159 -1.05 -9.83 16.54
C VAL A 159 -0.69 -8.40 16.91
N ARG A 160 -0.59 -8.11 18.21
CA ARG A 160 -0.01 -6.84 18.67
C ARG A 160 1.51 -6.90 18.42
N PRO A 161 2.11 -5.88 17.76
CA PRO A 161 3.54 -5.91 17.49
C PRO A 161 4.33 -6.10 18.79
N HIS A 162 5.16 -7.14 18.86
CA HIS A 162 6.26 -7.18 19.82
C HIS A 162 7.23 -6.06 19.41
N SER A 163 7.61 -5.21 20.35
CA SER A 163 8.66 -4.22 20.15
C SER A 163 9.95 -4.98 19.84
N HIS A 164 10.44 -4.89 18.60
CA HIS A 164 11.85 -5.20 18.36
C HIS A 164 12.67 -4.19 19.19
N PRO A 165 13.64 -4.64 20.00
CA PRO A 165 14.57 -3.69 20.61
C PRO A 165 15.30 -2.94 19.48
N PRO A 166 15.60 -1.64 19.67
CA PRO A 166 16.32 -0.87 18.67
C PRO A 166 17.63 -1.57 18.32
N CYS A 167 17.96 -1.60 17.02
CA CYS A 167 19.23 -2.10 16.55
C CYS A 167 20.35 -1.37 17.31
N PRO A 168 21.32 -2.08 17.93
CA PRO A 168 22.40 -1.41 18.63
C PRO A 168 23.14 -0.50 17.63
N PRO A 169 23.54 0.71 18.04
CA PRO A 169 24.29 1.59 17.17
C PRO A 169 25.52 0.82 16.70
N THR A 170 25.74 0.79 15.38
CA THR A 170 26.95 0.24 14.78
C THR A 170 28.14 0.91 15.46
N GLY A 171 28.76 0.16 16.36
CA GLY A 171 29.92 0.61 17.11
C GLY A 171 30.97 1.09 16.14
N THR A 172 31.55 2.23 16.49
CA THR A 172 32.78 2.77 15.92
C THR A 172 33.75 1.65 15.57
N SER A 173 34.21 1.66 14.32
CA SER A 173 35.33 0.86 13.82
C SER A 173 36.46 0.88 14.85
N SER A 174 36.67 -0.24 15.54
CA SER A 174 37.93 -0.47 16.22
C SER A 174 38.93 -0.84 15.12
N LEU A 175 39.84 0.09 14.85
CA LEU A 175 41.05 -0.18 14.10
C LEU A 175 41.70 -1.45 14.66
N ILE A 176 41.94 -2.41 13.76
CA ILE A 176 42.89 -3.48 13.98
C ILE A 176 44.27 -2.83 14.13
N GLN A 177 44.77 -2.70 15.37
CA GLN A 177 46.19 -2.43 15.60
C GLN A 177 46.95 -3.75 15.50
N HIS A 178 47.56 -3.99 14.34
CA HIS A 178 48.68 -4.91 14.21
C HIS A 178 49.96 -4.27 14.76
N GLY A 179 50.65 -4.99 15.65
CA GLY A 179 52.11 -4.96 15.71
C GLY A 179 52.75 -4.51 17.03
N ARG A 180 53.26 -5.49 17.81
CA ARG A 180 54.68 -5.52 18.15
C ARG A 180 55.11 -6.91 18.63
N ALA A 181 56.03 -7.50 17.88
CA ALA A 181 56.76 -8.71 18.24
C ALA A 181 57.71 -8.41 19.41
N THR A 182 57.69 -9.26 20.44
CA THR A 182 58.73 -9.30 21.47
C THR A 182 59.81 -10.30 21.05
N GLY A 183 61.05 -9.81 20.98
CA GLY A 183 62.25 -10.56 20.63
C GLY A 183 62.78 -11.44 21.76
N PHE A 184 63.64 -12.38 21.36
CA PHE A 184 64.43 -13.29 22.17
C PHE A 184 65.60 -12.61 22.91
N GLY A 185 66.02 -13.22 24.03
CA GLY A 185 67.30 -13.03 24.76
C GLY A 185 67.07 -12.89 26.27
N ASN A 186 67.58 -13.73 27.18
CA ASN A 186 68.71 -14.68 27.17
C ASN A 186 68.32 -16.05 27.72
#